data_AF-A0A2D3VZ09-F1
#
_entry.id   AF-A0A2D3VZ09-F1
#
_cell.length_a   1.000
_cell.length_b   1.000
_cell.length_c   1.000
_cell.angle_alpha   90.00
_cell.angle_beta   90.00
_cell.angle_gamma   90.00
#
_symmetry.space_group_name_H-M   'P 1'
#
loop_
_entity.id
_entity.type
_entity.pdbx_description
1 polymer ?
#
loop_
_entity_poly.entity_id
_entity_poly.type
_entity_poly.pdbx_seq_one_letter_code
_entity_poly.pdbx_strand_id
1 'polypeptide(L)'
;MKNSAYKKDNSDSIYYNSVEDIKSYAAKINEERKKRDSFASQEVDVHKYVFSPEGWENFVLICYIILIPYIVGVLFLFVFIAEVAFEKFLLLDMSSIIIVWAIGYEVIAATLLFGIFVSFLSYLIQSKSTTQANNPYKARR
;
A
#
# COMPACT_ATOMS: atom_id res chain seq x y z
N MET A 1 -20.17 -47.86 -21.08
CA MET A 1 -20.43 -47.49 -19.66
C MET A 1 -19.37 -46.50 -19.20
N LYS A 2 -19.75 -45.23 -19.02
CA LYS A 2 -19.25 -44.29 -17.99
C LYS A 2 -20.07 -43.00 -18.13
N ASN A 3 -21.03 -42.86 -17.21
CA ASN A 3 -21.95 -41.74 -17.14
C ASN A 3 -21.22 -40.46 -16.74
N SER A 4 -21.58 -39.38 -17.41
CA SER A 4 -21.21 -38.00 -17.12
C SER A 4 -21.79 -37.55 -15.78
N ALA A 5 -20.93 -37.24 -14.81
CA ALA A 5 -21.31 -36.54 -13.59
C ALA A 5 -21.26 -35.02 -13.85
N TYR A 6 -22.39 -34.44 -14.28
CA TYR A 6 -22.56 -32.99 -14.28
C TYR A 6 -22.72 -32.51 -12.84
N LYS A 7 -21.71 -31.79 -12.34
CA LYS A 7 -21.71 -31.14 -11.03
C LYS A 7 -22.66 -29.93 -11.09
N LYS A 8 -23.83 -30.08 -10.49
CA LYS A 8 -24.85 -29.03 -10.33
C LYS A 8 -24.31 -28.00 -9.35
N ASP A 9 -23.92 -26.84 -9.87
CA ASP A 9 -23.54 -25.69 -9.05
C ASP A 9 -24.80 -25.14 -8.39
N ASN A 10 -24.83 -25.10 -7.05
CA ASN A 10 -25.95 -24.56 -6.28
C ASN A 10 -25.91 -23.03 -6.41
N SER A 11 -26.51 -22.53 -7.49
CA SER A 11 -26.94 -21.14 -7.55
C SER A 11 -28.12 -20.99 -6.59
N ASP A 12 -27.84 -20.50 -5.38
CA ASP A 12 -28.88 -20.03 -4.45
C ASP A 12 -29.64 -18.90 -5.15
N SER A 13 -30.74 -19.26 -5.83
CA SER A 13 -31.65 -18.32 -6.45
C SER A 13 -32.39 -17.62 -5.32
N ILE A 14 -31.86 -16.48 -4.87
CA ILE A 14 -32.54 -15.59 -3.95
C ILE A 14 -33.79 -15.06 -4.68
N TYR A 15 -34.95 -15.67 -4.42
CA TYR A 15 -36.23 -15.21 -4.92
C TYR A 15 -36.66 -14.00 -4.08
N TYR A 16 -36.59 -12.82 -4.69
CA TYR A 16 -37.05 -11.58 -4.07
C TYR A 16 -38.58 -11.49 -4.19
N ASN A 17 -39.28 -11.51 -3.07
CA ASN A 17 -40.75 -11.42 -3.06
C ASN A 17 -41.25 -10.00 -2.73
N SER A 18 -40.36 -9.09 -2.30
CA SER A 18 -40.73 -7.71 -1.97
C SER A 18 -39.74 -6.68 -2.53
N VAL A 19 -40.24 -5.46 -2.76
CA VAL A 19 -39.42 -4.29 -3.14
C VAL A 19 -38.40 -3.94 -2.03
N GLU A 20 -38.68 -4.33 -0.80
CA GLU A 20 -37.81 -4.15 0.37
C GLU A 20 -36.59 -5.07 0.34
N ASP A 21 -36.76 -6.32 -0.11
CA ASP A 21 -35.67 -7.29 -0.26
C ASP A 21 -34.68 -6.87 -1.36
N ILE A 22 -35.18 -6.29 -2.45
CA ILE A 22 -34.35 -5.77 -3.54
C ILE A 22 -33.53 -4.56 -3.06
N LYS A 23 -34.14 -3.68 -2.26
CA LYS A 23 -33.45 -2.51 -1.69
C LYS A 23 -32.37 -2.91 -0.68
N SER A 24 -32.66 -3.87 0.20
CA SER A 24 -31.69 -4.34 1.21
C SER A 24 -30.50 -5.05 0.55
N TYR A 25 -30.74 -5.84 -0.50
CA TYR A 25 -29.68 -6.48 -1.27
C TYR A 25 -28.84 -5.49 -2.07
N ALA A 26 -29.47 -4.50 -2.71
CA ALA A 26 -28.76 -3.42 -3.41
C ALA A 26 -27.91 -2.58 -2.43
N ALA A 27 -28.41 -2.29 -1.23
CA ALA A 27 -27.65 -1.61 -0.19
C ALA A 27 -26.43 -2.43 0.26
N LYS A 28 -26.60 -3.74 0.47
CA LYS A 28 -25.51 -4.65 0.86
C LYS A 28 -24.41 -4.73 -0.20
N ILE A 29 -24.80 -4.85 -1.48
CA ILE A 29 -23.84 -4.82 -2.60
C ILE A 29 -23.10 -3.48 -2.65
N ASN A 30 -23.78 -2.36 -2.42
CA ASN A 30 -23.14 -1.05 -2.41
C ASN A 30 -22.17 -0.89 -1.24
N GLU A 31 -22.50 -1.42 -0.05
CA GLU A 31 -21.56 -1.45 1.07
C GLU A 31 -20.33 -2.33 0.77
N GLU A 32 -20.52 -3.49 0.16
CA GLU A 32 -19.43 -4.39 -0.23
C GLU A 32 -18.54 -3.76 -1.30
N ARG A 33 -19.10 -3.07 -2.31
CA ARG A 33 -18.32 -2.29 -3.29
C ARG A 33 -17.55 -1.16 -2.63
N LYS A 34 -18.20 -0.42 -1.72
CA LYS A 34 -17.55 0.69 -0.99
C LYS A 34 -16.41 0.19 -0.08
N LYS A 35 -16.51 -1.04 0.44
CA LYS A 35 -15.41 -1.70 1.15
C LYS A 35 -14.28 -2.13 0.20
N ARG A 36 -14.59 -2.69 -0.96
CA ARG A 36 -13.58 -3.08 -1.97
C ARG A 36 -12.83 -1.87 -2.55
N ASP A 37 -13.52 -0.75 -2.73
CA ASP A 37 -12.92 0.50 -3.22
C ASP A 37 -12.21 1.30 -2.11
N SER A 38 -12.12 0.76 -0.88
CA SER A 38 -11.43 1.42 0.22
C SER A 38 -9.93 1.51 -0.06
N PHE A 39 -9.35 2.68 0.22
CA PHE A 39 -7.90 2.93 0.11
C PHE A 39 -7.05 1.88 0.87
N ALA A 40 -7.54 1.41 2.02
CA ALA A 40 -6.85 0.42 2.84
C ALA A 40 -6.95 -1.03 2.31
N SER A 41 -7.75 -1.27 1.26
CA SER A 41 -7.97 -2.60 0.66
C SER A 41 -7.22 -2.80 -0.66
N GLN A 42 -6.30 -1.90 -0.99
CA GLN A 42 -5.47 -2.00 -2.19
C GLN A 42 -4.45 -3.15 -2.04
N GLU A 43 -4.42 -4.05 -3.02
CA GLU A 43 -3.43 -5.13 -3.08
C GLU A 43 -2.05 -4.56 -3.43
N VAL A 44 -1.03 -4.91 -2.62
CA VAL A 44 0.36 -4.52 -2.85
C VAL A 44 1.16 -5.76 -3.22
N ASP A 45 1.58 -5.84 -4.48
CA ASP A 45 2.41 -6.92 -5.00
C ASP A 45 3.90 -6.64 -4.73
N VAL A 46 4.42 -7.16 -3.62
CA VAL A 46 5.79 -6.91 -3.14
C VAL A 46 6.87 -7.67 -3.93
N HIS A 47 6.51 -8.76 -4.61
CA HIS A 47 7.47 -9.65 -5.27
C HIS A 47 8.17 -8.99 -6.46
N LYS A 48 7.54 -7.99 -7.08
CA LYS A 48 8.14 -7.25 -8.21
C LYS A 48 9.23 -6.27 -7.79
N TYR A 49 9.32 -5.93 -6.51
CA TYR A 49 10.18 -4.84 -6.03
C TYR A 49 11.42 -5.32 -5.28
N VAL A 50 11.47 -6.59 -4.86
CA VAL A 50 12.62 -7.16 -4.16
C VAL A 50 13.43 -8.00 -5.13
N PHE A 51 14.67 -7.58 -5.40
CA PHE A 51 15.60 -8.37 -6.19
C PHE A 51 16.30 -9.38 -5.29
N SER A 52 15.91 -10.65 -5.37
CA SER A 52 16.54 -11.73 -4.60
C SER A 52 16.74 -12.99 -5.45
N PRO A 53 17.88 -13.69 -5.32
CA PRO A 53 18.05 -15.01 -5.92
C PRO A 53 17.12 -16.04 -5.25
N GLU A 54 16.65 -17.02 -6.03
CA GLU A 54 15.81 -18.11 -5.52
C GLU A 54 16.49 -18.84 -4.35
N GLY A 55 15.76 -19.05 -3.26
CA GLY A 55 16.24 -19.74 -2.06
C GLY A 55 17.00 -18.87 -1.05
N TRP A 56 17.28 -17.60 -1.35
CA TRP A 56 18.00 -16.67 -0.45
C TRP A 56 17.17 -15.47 0.00
N GLU A 57 15.87 -15.46 -0.29
CA GLU A 57 14.96 -14.33 -0.06
C GLU A 57 15.00 -13.80 1.37
N ASN A 58 14.90 -14.68 2.37
CA ASN A 58 14.90 -14.31 3.78
C ASN A 58 16.21 -13.65 4.22
N PHE A 59 17.34 -14.16 3.73
CA PHE A 59 18.65 -13.60 4.07
C PHE A 59 18.83 -12.21 3.45
N VAL A 60 18.49 -12.07 2.16
CA VAL A 60 18.55 -10.78 1.45
C VAL A 60 17.62 -9.75 2.12
N LEU A 61 16.42 -10.18 2.55
CA LEU A 61 15.48 -9.31 3.26
C LEU A 61 16.07 -8.77 4.57
N ILE A 62 16.69 -9.63 5.38
CA ILE A 62 17.34 -9.20 6.63
C ILE A 62 18.49 -8.22 6.33
N CYS A 63 19.30 -8.51 5.32
CA CYS A 63 20.34 -7.58 4.88
C CYS A 63 19.77 -6.23 4.49
N TYR A 64 18.64 -6.18 3.76
CA TYR A 64 17.99 -4.92 3.42
C TYR A 64 17.47 -4.16 4.64
N ILE A 65 16.85 -4.85 5.60
CA ILE A 65 16.36 -4.23 6.83
C ILE A 65 17.49 -3.57 7.62
N ILE A 66 18.70 -4.11 7.58
CA ILE A 66 19.85 -3.56 8.33
C ILE A 66 20.60 -2.50 7.51
N LEU A 67 20.90 -2.79 6.23
CA LEU A 67 21.77 -1.97 5.40
C LEU A 67 21.08 -0.70 4.90
N ILE A 68 19.81 -0.78 4.50
CA ILE A 68 19.11 0.37 3.92
C ILE A 68 19.03 1.53 4.93
N PRO A 69 18.57 1.33 6.17
CA PRO A 69 18.55 2.40 7.18
C PRO A 69 19.94 2.94 7.47
N TYR A 70 20.95 2.07 7.55
CA TYR A 70 22.31 2.52 7.79
C TYR A 70 22.81 3.48 6.69
N ILE A 71 22.65 3.09 5.41
CA ILE A 71 23.06 3.91 4.26
C ILE A 71 22.29 5.24 4.26
N VAL A 72 20.98 5.19 4.48
CA VAL A 72 20.14 6.41 4.54
C VAL A 72 20.57 7.33 5.67
N GLY A 73 20.84 6.78 6.86
CA GLY A 73 21.32 7.54 8.01
C GLY A 73 22.67 8.20 7.76
N VAL A 74 23.61 7.48 7.17
CA VAL A 74 24.93 8.01 6.79
C VAL A 74 24.78 9.15 5.78
N LEU A 75 24.00 8.94 4.71
CA LEU A 75 23.75 9.97 3.70
C LEU A 75 23.07 11.21 4.30
N PHE A 76 22.11 11.00 5.19
CA PHE A 76 21.42 12.08 5.90
C PHE A 76 22.40 12.89 6.75
N LEU A 77 23.22 12.24 7.57
CA LEU A 77 24.24 12.93 8.36
C LEU A 77 25.26 13.67 7.50
N PHE A 78 25.70 13.05 6.42
CA PHE A 78 26.66 13.64 5.50
C PHE A 78 26.13 14.93 4.85
N VAL A 79 24.87 14.91 4.39
CA VAL A 79 24.28 16.07 3.71
C VAL A 79 23.82 17.15 4.69
N PHE A 80 23.14 16.76 5.78
CA PHE A 80 22.48 17.72 6.67
C PHE A 80 23.34 18.19 7.85
N ILE A 81 24.22 17.33 8.38
CA ILE A 81 25.04 17.68 9.55
C ILE A 81 26.46 18.06 9.13
N ALA A 82 27.08 17.27 8.25
CA ALA A 82 28.43 17.52 7.79
C ALA A 82 28.49 18.53 6.61
N GLU A 83 27.34 18.97 6.07
CA GLU A 83 27.26 19.91 4.95
C GLU A 83 28.13 19.48 3.74
N VAL A 84 28.20 18.17 3.46
CA VAL A 84 29.01 17.59 2.37
C VAL A 84 30.53 17.76 2.59
N ALA A 85 30.97 18.20 3.77
CA ALA A 85 32.39 18.28 4.13
C ALA A 85 32.88 16.95 4.73
N PHE A 86 33.70 16.23 3.98
CA PHE A 86 34.24 14.93 4.40
C PHE A 86 35.05 15.01 5.71
N GLU A 87 35.75 16.12 5.92
CA GLU A 87 36.52 16.40 7.14
C GLU A 87 35.62 16.43 8.39
N LYS A 88 34.46 17.08 8.30
CA LYS A 88 33.47 17.12 9.40
C LYS A 88 32.84 15.75 9.64
N PHE A 89 32.63 14.98 8.57
CA PHE A 89 32.07 13.64 8.67
C PHE A 89 33.04 12.64 9.34
N LEU A 90 34.35 12.78 9.10
CA LEU A 90 35.35 11.88 9.70
C LEU A 90 35.60 12.15 11.18
N LEU A 91 35.22 13.33 11.67
CA LEU A 91 35.23 13.69 13.10
C LEU A 91 34.07 13.04 13.88
N LEU A 92 33.11 12.39 13.22
CA LEU A 92 32.05 11.66 13.91
C LEU A 92 32.60 10.38 14.54
N ASP A 93 32.31 10.20 15.83
CA ASP A 93 32.80 9.06 16.60
C ASP A 93 32.16 7.73 16.15
N MET A 94 32.92 6.65 16.17
CA MET A 94 32.45 5.30 15.80
C MET A 94 31.35 4.78 16.73
N SER A 95 31.28 5.30 17.97
CA SER A 95 30.20 5.01 18.91
C SER A 95 28.82 5.48 18.39
N SER A 96 28.79 6.39 17.42
CA SER A 96 27.55 6.93 16.84
C SER A 96 26.85 6.00 15.85
N ILE A 97 27.43 4.84 15.48
CA ILE A 97 26.87 3.92 14.48
C ILE A 97 25.40 3.55 14.77
N ILE A 98 25.06 3.29 16.04
CA ILE A 98 23.68 2.95 16.44
C ILE A 98 22.75 4.16 16.27
N ILE A 99 23.23 5.36 16.57
CA ILE A 99 22.49 6.61 16.40
C ILE A 99 22.25 6.88 14.91
N VAL A 100 23.28 6.73 14.07
CA VAL A 100 23.18 6.86 12.61
C VAL A 100 22.13 5.91 12.06
N TRP A 101 22.15 4.66 12.52
CA TRP A 101 21.20 3.63 12.12
C TRP A 101 19.76 3.97 12.54
N ALA A 102 19.57 4.44 13.78
CA ALA A 102 18.26 4.88 14.26
C ALA A 102 17.70 6.07 13.46
N ILE A 103 18.53 7.09 13.19
CA ILE A 103 18.15 8.23 12.34
C ILE A 103 17.74 7.74 10.95
N GLY A 104 18.45 6.74 10.40
CA GLY A 104 18.09 6.10 9.14
C GLY A 104 16.67 5.57 9.09
N TYR A 105 16.22 4.89 10.15
CA TYR A 105 14.83 4.43 10.22
C TYR A 105 13.83 5.56 10.29
N GLU A 106 14.12 6.60 11.06
CA GLU A 106 13.21 7.76 11.17
C GLU A 106 13.01 8.42 9.80
N VAL A 107 14.09 8.60 9.03
CA VAL A 107 14.01 9.17 7.67
C VAL A 107 13.18 8.28 6.74
N ILE A 108 13.39 6.96 6.78
CA ILE A 108 12.61 6.00 5.96
C ILE A 108 11.14 6.02 6.37
N ALA A 109 10.85 5.97 7.68
CA ALA A 109 9.49 5.98 8.21
C ALA A 109 8.76 7.27 7.85
N ALA A 110 9.40 8.43 8.01
CA ALA A 110 8.84 9.72 7.61
C ALA A 110 8.55 9.77 6.10
N THR A 111 9.46 9.24 5.28
CA THR A 111 9.29 9.18 3.82
C THR A 111 8.13 8.26 3.42
N LEU A 112 8.02 7.09 4.04
CA LEU A 112 6.91 6.16 3.81
C LEU A 112 5.57 6.78 4.22
N LEU A 113 5.52 7.39 5.40
CA LEU A 113 4.31 8.03 5.91
C LEU A 113 3.88 9.19 5.02
N PHE A 114 4.84 9.99 4.53
CA PHE A 114 4.59 11.03 3.56
C PHE A 114 4.06 10.46 2.23
N GLY A 115 4.62 9.35 1.74
CA GLY A 115 4.14 8.67 0.53
C GLY A 115 2.71 8.14 0.66
N ILE A 116 2.37 7.54 1.81
CA ILE A 116 1.00 7.09 2.11
C ILE A 116 0.05 8.29 2.14
N PHE A 117 0.47 9.41 2.75
CA PHE A 117 -0.31 10.63 2.82
C PHE A 117 -0.60 11.23 1.43
N VAL A 118 0.41 11.29 0.55
CA VAL A 118 0.24 11.75 -0.85
C VAL A 118 -0.68 10.81 -1.63
N SER A 119 -0.53 9.50 -1.44
CA SER A 119 -1.40 8.50 -2.07
C SER A 119 -2.85 8.64 -1.61
N PHE A 120 -3.05 8.89 -0.31
CA PHE A 120 -4.36 9.16 0.27
C PHE A 120 -5.01 10.44 -0.29
N LEU A 121 -4.26 11.53 -0.42
CA LEU A 121 -4.75 12.76 -1.06
C LEU A 121 -5.15 12.52 -2.51
N SER A 122 -4.35 11.77 -3.26
CA SER A 122 -4.63 11.41 -4.65
C SER A 122 -5.92 10.59 -4.78
N TYR A 123 -6.13 9.64 -3.86
CA TYR A 123 -7.37 8.87 -3.77
C TYR A 123 -8.60 9.76 -3.50
N LEU A 124 -8.48 10.72 -2.56
CA LEU A 124 -9.58 11.66 -2.27
C LEU A 124 -9.95 12.51 -3.49
N ILE A 125 -8.98 13.00 -4.24
CA ILE A 125 -9.22 13.80 -5.45
C ILE A 125 -9.95 12.96 -6.52
N GLN A 126 -9.49 11.73 -6.77
CA GLN A 126 -10.11 10.83 -7.75
C GLN A 126 -11.56 10.48 -7.38
N SER A 127 -11.83 10.18 -6.10
CA SER A 127 -13.18 9.81 -5.64
C SER A 127 -14.25 10.88 -5.91
N LYS A 128 -13.88 12.17 -5.83
CA LYS A 128 -14.79 13.29 -6.14
C LYS A 128 -15.15 13.35 -7.62
N SER A 129 -14.22 13.04 -8.51
CA SER A 129 -14.44 13.06 -9.96
C SER A 129 -15.40 11.95 -10.42
N THR A 130 -15.22 10.72 -9.91
CA THR A 130 -16.10 9.58 -10.20
C THR A 130 -17.53 9.80 -9.68
N THR A 131 -17.66 10.43 -8.52
CA THR A 131 -18.98 10.76 -7.94
C THR A 131 -19.74 11.79 -8.78
N GLN A 132 -19.04 12.74 -9.41
CA GLN A 132 -19.67 13.71 -10.31
C GLN A 132 -20.03 13.14 -11.69
N ALA A 133 -19.23 12.21 -12.23
CA ALA A 133 -19.50 11.55 -13.51
C ALA A 133 -20.72 10.61 -13.46
N ASN A 134 -20.91 9.93 -12.33
CA ASN A 134 -22.06 9.04 -12.10
C ASN A 134 -23.31 9.75 -11.57
N ASN A 135 -23.37 11.09 -11.59
CA ASN A 135 -24.57 11.81 -11.16
C ASN A 135 -25.61 11.82 -12.30
N PRO A 136 -26.70 11.02 -12.21
CA PRO A 136 -27.68 10.89 -13.29
C PRO A 136 -28.48 12.17 -13.55
N TYR A 137 -28.42 13.16 -12.64
CA TYR A 137 -29.11 14.43 -12.78
C TYR A 137 -28.34 15.45 -13.63
N LYS A 138 -27.04 15.22 -13.90
CA LYS A 138 -26.21 16.13 -14.71
C LYS A 138 -26.36 15.88 -16.22
N ALA A 139 -26.89 14.73 -16.65
CA ALA A 139 -27.02 14.33 -18.06
C ALA A 139 -28.30 14.82 -18.76
N ARG A 140 -29.14 15.63 -18.11
CA ARG A 140 -30.43 16.12 -18.65
C ARG A 140 -30.49 17.64 -18.87
N ARG A 141 -29.35 18.31 -19.04
CA ARG A 141 -29.31 19.71 -19.47
C ARG A 141 -28.49 19.86 -20.73
#